data_AF-A0A9E7L2Y1-F1
#
_entry.id   AF-A0A9E7L2Y1-F1
#
_cell.length_a   1.000
_cell.length_b   1.000
_cell.length_c   1.000
_cell.angle_alpha   90.00
_cell.angle_beta   90.00
_cell.angle_gamma   90.00
#
_symmetry.space_group_name_H-M   'P 1'
#
loop_
_entity.id
_entity.type
_entity.pdbx_description
1 polymer ?
#
loop_
_entity_poly.entity_id
_entity_poly.type
_entity_poly.pdbx_seq_one_letter_code
_entity_poly.pdbx_strand_id
1 'polypeptide(L)'
;MKLHFANTISGASFLPRRAADSIPFSSTRLREILDRFSVEPNSAEAAAVKQTLRDCEEPAVRGERKTCTTSLEAMVEFSTSSLGTTKVKVASTTVSKEGTPAQEYTVAASGVREMGGKELVTCHAEPYAYAIFYCHATSTSRGYEVDMVGKDGTTVEAAAVCHTDTTAWNPEHVAFKVLDIKPGSAPVCHFLPHDHVVWSRSD
;
A
#
# COMPACT_ATOMS: atom_id res chain seq x y z
N MET A 1 -9.40 -11.60 -15.43
CA MET A 1 -9.08 -11.65 -13.99
C MET A 1 -10.27 -11.07 -13.24
N LYS A 2 -10.73 -11.72 -12.17
CA LYS A 2 -11.74 -11.12 -11.28
C LYS A 2 -11.01 -10.28 -10.23
N LEU A 3 -11.45 -9.05 -10.03
CA LEU A 3 -10.89 -8.10 -9.08
C LEU A 3 -11.90 -7.84 -7.97
N HIS A 4 -11.38 -7.68 -6.75
CA HIS A 4 -12.13 -7.26 -5.58
C HIS A 4 -11.35 -6.11 -4.92
N PHE A 5 -11.95 -4.93 -4.92
CA PHE A 5 -11.39 -3.72 -4.31
C PHE A 5 -11.95 -3.57 -2.90
N ALA A 6 -11.36 -4.30 -1.96
CA ALA A 6 -11.71 -4.24 -0.55
C ALA A 6 -10.77 -3.31 0.21
N ASN A 7 -11.19 -2.92 1.42
CA ASN A 7 -10.27 -2.44 2.44
C ASN A 7 -9.43 -3.62 2.95
N THR A 8 -8.12 -3.45 3.06
CA THR A 8 -7.24 -4.39 3.73
C THR A 8 -7.32 -4.28 5.25
N ILE A 9 -7.65 -3.09 5.77
CA ILE A 9 -7.88 -2.85 7.20
C ILE A 9 -9.35 -2.49 7.48
N SER A 10 -10.01 -3.27 8.34
CA SER A 10 -11.42 -3.08 8.67
C SER A 10 -11.60 -2.01 9.76
N GLY A 11 -12.17 -0.85 9.42
CA GLY A 11 -12.64 0.14 10.40
C GLY A 11 -11.55 0.88 11.19
N ALA A 12 -10.28 0.67 10.85
CA ALA A 12 -9.17 1.31 11.54
C ALA A 12 -9.01 2.78 11.08
N SER A 13 -9.05 3.70 12.04
CA SER A 13 -8.83 5.13 11.80
C SER A 13 -7.40 5.53 12.15
N PHE A 14 -6.91 6.63 11.55
CA PHE A 14 -5.67 7.24 11.99
C PHE A 14 -5.78 7.73 13.43
N LEU A 15 -4.70 7.54 14.19
CA LEU A 15 -4.51 8.25 15.44
C LEU A 15 -3.81 9.59 15.17
N PRO A 16 -4.13 10.66 15.92
CA PRO A 16 -3.34 11.88 15.89
C PRO A 16 -1.87 11.56 16.19
N ARG A 17 -0.92 12.22 15.51
CA ARG A 17 0.52 11.92 15.66
C ARG A 17 0.99 11.79 17.10
N ARG A 18 0.58 12.72 17.98
CA ARG A 18 0.94 12.68 19.42
C ARG A 18 0.49 11.39 20.12
N ALA A 19 -0.69 10.86 19.78
CA ALA A 19 -1.19 9.62 20.34
C ALA A 19 -0.43 8.42 19.74
N ALA A 20 -0.20 8.42 18.42
CA ALA A 20 0.58 7.39 17.73
C ALA A 20 2.02 7.29 18.29
N ASP A 21 2.72 8.42 18.47
CA ASP A 21 4.09 8.48 18.99
C ASP A 21 4.20 7.99 20.45
N SER A 22 3.09 8.01 21.20
CA SER A 22 3.04 7.45 22.56
C SER A 22 2.95 5.92 22.60
N ILE A 23 2.72 5.28 21.45
CA ILE A 23 2.53 3.84 21.33
C ILE A 23 3.82 3.21 20.83
N PRO A 24 4.33 2.16 21.50
CA PRO A 24 5.40 1.33 20.97
C PRO A 24 5.11 0.81 19.56
N PHE A 25 6.08 0.94 18.65
CA PHE A 25 6.02 0.32 17.33
C PHE A 25 7.28 -0.54 17.12
N SER A 26 7.32 -1.72 17.76
CA SER A 26 8.38 -2.72 17.57
C SER A 26 7.89 -4.12 17.93
N SER A 27 8.35 -5.13 17.19
CA SER A 27 8.05 -6.53 17.44
C SER A 27 8.52 -7.01 18.83
N THR A 28 9.57 -6.38 19.37
CA THR A 28 10.08 -6.66 20.73
C THR A 28 9.13 -6.23 21.84
N ARG A 29 8.25 -5.27 21.55
CA ARG A 29 7.23 -4.75 22.48
C ARG A 29 5.82 -5.23 22.14
N LEU A 30 5.71 -6.33 21.39
CA LEU A 30 4.43 -6.89 20.95
C LEU A 30 3.42 -7.06 22.11
N ARG A 31 3.85 -7.61 23.25
CA ARG A 31 2.95 -7.81 24.39
C ARG A 31 2.34 -6.50 24.90
N GLU A 32 3.15 -5.44 25.04
CA GLU A 32 2.69 -4.11 25.47
C GLU A 32 1.66 -3.52 24.49
N ILE A 33 1.88 -3.73 23.19
CA ILE A 33 0.96 -3.30 22.13
C ILE A 33 -0.38 -4.03 22.23
N LEU A 34 -0.33 -5.37 22.32
CA LEU A 34 -1.53 -6.20 22.39
C LEU A 34 -2.35 -5.89 23.65
N ASP A 35 -1.69 -5.76 24.81
CA ASP A 35 -2.33 -5.40 26.08
C ASP A 35 -3.01 -4.01 25.98
N ARG A 36 -2.34 -3.03 25.36
CA ARG A 36 -2.88 -1.67 25.19
C ARG A 36 -4.17 -1.63 24.37
N PHE A 37 -4.24 -2.43 23.31
CA PHE A 37 -5.40 -2.47 22.41
C PHE A 37 -6.39 -3.59 22.75
N SER A 38 -6.17 -4.31 23.85
CA SER A 38 -7.00 -5.45 24.25
C SER A 38 -7.12 -6.52 23.16
N VAL A 39 -6.02 -6.77 22.44
CA VAL A 39 -5.94 -7.81 21.41
C VAL A 39 -5.52 -9.12 22.05
N GLU A 40 -6.32 -10.17 21.84
CA GLU A 40 -6.05 -11.51 22.37
C GLU A 40 -4.73 -12.08 21.82
N PRO A 41 -3.74 -12.46 22.65
CA PRO A 41 -2.39 -12.80 22.20
C PRO A 41 -2.26 -13.96 21.20
N ASN A 42 -3.22 -14.87 21.18
CA ASN A 42 -3.23 -16.04 20.28
C ASN A 42 -4.26 -15.90 19.15
N SER A 43 -4.79 -14.70 18.92
CA SER A 43 -5.74 -14.42 17.85
C SER A 43 -5.05 -14.25 16.49
N ALA A 44 -5.86 -14.33 15.42
CA ALA A 44 -5.41 -13.98 14.07
C ALA A 44 -4.94 -12.52 13.98
N GLU A 45 -5.57 -11.62 14.73
CA GLU A 45 -5.18 -10.20 14.80
C GLU A 45 -3.80 -10.02 15.44
N ALA A 46 -3.51 -10.71 16.55
CA ALA A 46 -2.18 -10.66 17.18
C ALA A 46 -1.09 -11.20 16.24
N ALA A 47 -1.38 -12.25 15.48
CA ALA A 47 -0.47 -12.78 14.48
C ALA A 47 -0.22 -11.76 13.34
N ALA A 48 -1.27 -11.07 12.88
CA ALA A 48 -1.16 -10.04 11.86
C ALA A 48 -0.35 -8.82 12.33
N VAL A 49 -0.65 -8.29 13.52
CA VAL A 49 0.12 -7.21 14.18
C VAL A 49 1.60 -7.57 14.28
N LYS A 50 1.91 -8.80 14.72
CA LYS A 50 3.30 -9.28 14.83
C LYS A 50 3.98 -9.35 13.47
N GLN A 51 3.28 -9.79 12.43
CA GLN A 51 3.81 -9.90 11.08
C GLN A 51 4.10 -8.51 10.50
N THR A 52 3.14 -7.59 10.58
CA THR A 52 3.31 -6.19 10.17
C THR A 52 4.50 -5.54 10.85
N LEU A 53 4.67 -5.71 12.17
CA LEU A 53 5.85 -5.17 12.88
C LEU A 53 7.17 -5.72 12.33
N ARG A 54 7.23 -7.01 11.98
CA ARG A 54 8.43 -7.63 11.40
C ARG A 54 8.71 -7.08 10.01
N ASP A 55 7.69 -7.01 9.15
CA ASP A 55 7.85 -6.49 7.77
C ASP A 55 8.29 -5.01 7.76
N CYS A 56 7.80 -4.25 8.73
CA CYS A 56 8.24 -2.87 8.99
C CYS A 56 9.71 -2.79 9.45
N GLU A 57 10.16 -3.73 10.27
CA GLU A 57 11.52 -3.77 10.83
C GLU A 57 12.56 -4.35 9.85
N GLU A 58 12.14 -5.08 8.80
CA GLU A 58 13.06 -5.57 7.77
C GLU A 58 13.85 -4.42 7.12
N PRO A 59 15.04 -4.64 6.54
CA PRO A 59 15.74 -3.63 5.77
C PRO A 59 14.99 -3.23 4.49
N ALA A 60 15.25 -2.03 3.97
CA ALA A 60 14.77 -1.62 2.65
C ALA A 60 15.45 -2.45 1.55
N VAL A 61 14.74 -2.69 0.44
CA VAL A 61 15.35 -3.24 -0.77
C VAL A 61 16.34 -2.24 -1.35
N ARG A 62 17.34 -2.73 -2.09
CA ARG A 62 18.34 -1.86 -2.70
C ARG A 62 17.70 -0.82 -3.63
N GLY A 63 17.99 0.46 -3.39
CA GLY A 63 17.46 1.57 -4.18
C GLY A 63 16.08 2.06 -3.75
N GLU A 64 15.51 1.47 -2.70
CA GLU A 64 14.25 1.88 -2.09
C GLU A 64 14.52 2.67 -0.80
N ARG A 65 13.66 3.63 -0.49
CA ARG A 65 13.48 4.14 0.88
C ARG A 65 12.16 3.59 1.40
N LYS A 66 12.14 3.08 2.63
CA LYS A 66 10.89 2.61 3.24
C LYS A 66 10.74 3.07 4.68
N THR A 67 9.50 3.14 5.14
CA THR A 67 9.16 3.33 6.54
C THR A 67 7.73 2.88 6.80
N CYS A 68 7.44 2.40 8.01
CA CYS A 68 6.07 2.26 8.45
C CYS A 68 5.63 3.52 9.18
N THR A 69 4.54 4.12 8.69
CA THR A 69 3.99 5.36 9.24
C THR A 69 2.81 5.04 10.12
N THR A 70 2.82 5.58 11.34
CA THR A 70 1.80 5.37 12.37
C THR A 70 0.80 6.52 12.46
N SER A 71 0.89 7.50 11.57
CA SER A 71 -0.04 8.63 11.50
C SER A 71 -0.10 9.17 10.09
N LEU A 72 -1.18 9.88 9.76
CA LEU A 72 -1.34 10.53 8.46
C LEU A 72 -0.26 11.60 8.26
N GLU A 73 0.08 12.33 9.32
CA GLU A 73 1.12 13.35 9.30
C GLU A 73 2.49 12.75 8.95
N ALA A 74 2.83 11.59 9.52
CA ALA A 74 4.07 10.88 9.19
C ALA A 74 4.08 10.36 7.74
N MET A 75 2.92 9.90 7.22
CA MET A 75 2.77 9.52 5.82
C MET A 75 3.05 10.69 4.88
N VAL A 76 2.42 11.84 5.12
CA VAL A 76 2.62 13.04 4.28
C VAL A 76 4.06 13.52 4.35
N GLU A 77 4.66 13.52 5.55
CA GLU A 77 6.07 13.89 5.75
C GLU A 77 7.00 12.95 4.95
N PHE A 78 6.82 11.63 5.07
CA PHE A 78 7.62 10.66 4.32
C PHE A 78 7.45 10.82 2.81
N SER A 79 6.22 10.96 2.32
CA SER A 79 5.93 11.08 0.88
C SER A 79 6.54 12.35 0.28
N THR A 80 6.32 13.51 0.90
CA THR A 80 6.82 14.79 0.38
C THR A 80 8.34 14.94 0.53
N SER A 81 8.91 14.44 1.63
CA SER A 81 10.37 14.36 1.82
C SER A 81 10.99 13.41 0.79
N SER A 82 10.34 12.27 0.53
CA SER A 82 10.82 11.32 -0.45
C SER A 82 10.85 11.93 -1.84
N LEU A 83 9.72 12.50 -2.27
CA LEU A 83 9.59 13.12 -3.59
C LEU A 83 10.38 14.44 -3.73
N GLY A 84 10.90 15.00 -2.64
CA GLY A 84 11.62 16.28 -2.62
C GLY A 84 10.76 17.46 -3.06
N THR A 85 9.45 17.42 -2.80
CA THR A 85 8.50 18.49 -3.15
C THR A 85 7.21 18.36 -2.35
N THR A 86 6.53 19.48 -2.14
CA THR A 86 5.15 19.52 -1.63
C THR A 86 4.10 19.61 -2.75
N LYS A 87 4.53 19.88 -3.99
CA LYS A 87 3.67 19.80 -5.17
C LYS A 87 3.56 18.35 -5.60
N VAL A 88 2.55 17.67 -5.08
CA VAL A 88 2.35 16.23 -5.26
C VAL A 88 0.99 15.95 -5.86
N LYS A 89 0.91 14.85 -6.59
CA LYS A 89 -0.33 14.23 -7.05
C LYS A 89 -0.57 12.98 -6.21
N VAL A 90 -1.82 12.74 -5.83
CA VAL A 90 -2.22 11.62 -4.97
C VAL A 90 -3.30 10.83 -5.67
N ALA A 91 -3.21 9.51 -5.63
CA ALA A 91 -4.23 8.61 -6.14
C ALA A 91 -4.47 7.47 -5.15
N SER A 92 -5.72 7.06 -5.04
CA SER A 92 -6.18 5.87 -4.31
C SER A 92 -7.30 5.23 -5.12
N THR A 93 -7.60 3.95 -4.87
CA THR A 93 -8.67 3.28 -5.60
C THR A 93 -10.03 3.67 -5.04
N THR A 94 -10.92 4.24 -5.85
CA THR A 94 -12.31 4.54 -5.47
C THR A 94 -13.28 3.64 -6.24
N VAL A 95 -14.35 3.19 -5.56
CA VAL A 95 -15.36 2.30 -6.13
C VAL A 95 -16.73 2.94 -5.93
N SER A 96 -17.54 3.04 -6.98
CA SER A 96 -18.84 3.72 -6.91
C SER A 96 -19.86 3.01 -6.03
N LYS A 97 -19.67 1.71 -5.76
CA LYS A 97 -20.51 0.87 -4.90
C LYS A 97 -19.63 0.10 -3.93
N GLU A 98 -19.57 0.54 -2.68
CA GLU A 98 -18.81 -0.14 -1.64
C GLU A 98 -19.34 -1.57 -1.40
N GLY A 99 -18.46 -2.51 -1.06
CA GLY A 99 -18.82 -3.92 -0.84
C GLY A 99 -19.12 -4.70 -2.14
N THR A 100 -18.77 -4.15 -3.31
CA THR A 100 -18.91 -4.85 -4.59
C THR A 100 -18.08 -6.15 -4.60
N PRO A 101 -18.68 -7.32 -4.84
CA PRO A 101 -17.98 -8.60 -4.82
C PRO A 101 -16.99 -8.74 -5.99
N ALA A 102 -16.13 -9.76 -5.91
CA ALA A 102 -15.15 -10.05 -6.95
C ALA A 102 -15.81 -10.24 -8.33
N GLN A 103 -15.44 -9.40 -9.30
CA GLN A 103 -15.99 -9.43 -10.65
C GLN A 103 -14.97 -9.04 -11.73
N GLU A 104 -15.33 -9.23 -12.98
CA GLU A 104 -14.53 -8.75 -14.11
C GLU A 104 -14.82 -7.27 -14.37
N TYR A 105 -13.77 -6.55 -14.73
CA TYR A 105 -13.81 -5.14 -15.08
C TYR A 105 -13.21 -4.94 -16.47
N THR A 106 -13.77 -3.98 -17.20
CA THR A 106 -13.23 -3.50 -18.47
C THR A 106 -12.62 -2.12 -18.26
N VAL A 107 -11.38 -1.94 -18.72
CA VAL A 107 -10.72 -0.62 -18.72
C VAL A 107 -11.43 0.27 -19.74
N ALA A 108 -11.80 1.49 -19.34
CA ALA A 108 -12.44 2.45 -20.21
C ALA A 108 -11.50 2.85 -21.37
N ALA A 109 -12.07 3.21 -22.53
CA ALA A 109 -11.29 3.74 -23.63
C ALA A 109 -10.54 5.01 -23.18
N SER A 110 -9.23 5.05 -23.36
CA SER A 110 -8.36 6.13 -22.83
C SER A 110 -8.43 6.33 -21.31
N GLY A 111 -8.88 5.31 -20.57
CA GLY A 111 -9.02 5.34 -19.12
C GLY A 111 -7.71 5.15 -18.34
N VAL A 112 -6.56 5.03 -19.01
CA VAL A 112 -5.25 4.83 -18.35
C VAL A 112 -4.46 6.13 -18.41
N ARG A 113 -4.08 6.66 -17.26
CA ARG A 113 -3.27 7.89 -17.12
C ARG A 113 -2.07 7.62 -16.23
N GLU A 114 -0.86 7.85 -16.74
CA GLU A 114 0.34 7.80 -15.91
C GLU A 114 0.36 8.98 -14.92
N MET A 115 0.76 8.71 -13.68
CA MET A 115 0.83 9.74 -12.64
C MET A 115 2.06 10.67 -12.78
N GLY A 116 2.99 10.33 -13.67
CA GLY A 116 4.24 11.08 -13.88
C GLY A 116 5.23 10.96 -12.72
N GLY A 117 6.36 11.68 -12.84
CA GLY A 117 7.43 11.67 -11.85
C GLY A 117 8.49 10.58 -12.04
N LYS A 118 9.74 10.89 -11.65
CA LYS A 118 10.88 9.96 -11.72
C LYS A 118 10.92 8.96 -10.55
N GLU A 119 10.21 9.29 -9.48
CA GLU A 119 10.12 8.51 -8.25
C GLU A 119 8.65 8.45 -7.84
N LEU A 120 8.24 7.29 -7.34
CA LEU A 120 6.89 7.02 -6.87
C LEU A 120 6.96 6.64 -5.39
N VAL A 121 6.02 7.15 -4.59
CA VAL A 121 5.82 6.66 -3.23
C VAL A 121 4.50 5.91 -3.17
N THR A 122 4.52 4.68 -2.68
CA THR A 122 3.30 3.89 -2.41
C THR A 122 3.23 3.61 -0.93
N CYS A 123 2.05 3.81 -0.34
CA CYS A 123 1.75 3.50 1.05
C CYS A 123 0.65 2.44 1.07
N HIS A 124 0.99 1.29 1.65
CA HIS A 124 0.12 0.14 1.80
C HIS A 124 -0.47 0.12 3.20
N ALA A 125 -1.80 0.06 3.31
CA ALA A 125 -2.46 -0.16 4.58
C ALA A 125 -2.10 -1.56 5.09
N GLU A 126 -1.67 -1.64 6.36
CA GLU A 126 -1.20 -2.87 6.96
C GLU A 126 -2.07 -3.26 8.17
N PRO A 127 -2.36 -4.55 8.37
CA PRO A 127 -3.08 -5.04 9.54
C PRO A 127 -2.43 -4.61 10.86
N TYR A 128 -3.10 -3.71 11.57
CA TYR A 128 -2.64 -3.22 12.87
C TYR A 128 -3.83 -2.72 13.69
N ALA A 129 -3.62 -2.51 14.99
CA ALA A 129 -4.69 -2.11 15.92
C ALA A 129 -5.34 -0.74 15.60
N TYR A 130 -4.71 0.06 14.74
CA TYR A 130 -5.23 1.30 14.17
C TYR A 130 -4.56 1.50 12.80
N ALA A 131 -4.95 2.53 12.05
CA ALA A 131 -4.43 2.73 10.69
C ALA A 131 -2.93 3.05 10.71
N ILE A 132 -2.13 2.13 10.16
CA ILE A 132 -0.71 2.31 9.88
C ILE A 132 -0.43 1.90 8.44
N PHE A 133 0.64 2.45 7.88
CA PHE A 133 0.98 2.20 6.49
C PHE A 133 2.44 1.85 6.30
N TYR A 134 2.70 0.74 5.60
CA TYR A 134 4.01 0.48 5.01
C TYR A 134 4.18 1.38 3.79
N CYS A 135 5.03 2.40 3.90
CA CYS A 135 5.33 3.32 2.82
C CYS A 135 6.71 3.03 2.24
N HIS A 136 6.80 3.09 0.91
CA HIS A 136 8.08 2.98 0.22
C HIS A 136 8.18 3.89 -1.01
N ALA A 137 9.40 4.33 -1.30
CA ALA A 137 9.75 5.21 -2.40
C ALA A 137 10.79 4.53 -3.29
N THR A 138 10.55 4.52 -4.60
CA THR A 138 11.50 3.96 -5.57
C THR A 138 11.38 4.63 -6.95
N SER A 139 12.51 4.75 -7.65
CA SER A 139 12.56 5.18 -9.05
C SER A 139 12.25 4.07 -10.06
N THR A 140 12.20 2.82 -9.61
CA THR A 140 11.91 1.64 -10.44
C THR A 140 10.43 1.28 -10.45
N SER A 141 9.55 2.23 -10.14
CA SER A 141 8.10 2.05 -10.20
C SER A 141 7.41 3.19 -10.94
N ARG A 142 6.25 2.89 -11.51
CA ARG A 142 5.35 3.85 -12.17
C ARG A 142 3.94 3.68 -11.64
N GLY A 143 3.29 4.80 -11.36
CA GLY A 143 1.90 4.85 -10.91
C GLY A 143 0.97 5.21 -12.04
N TYR A 144 -0.23 4.62 -12.05
CA TYR A 144 -1.27 4.88 -13.03
C TYR A 144 -2.62 5.04 -12.33
N GLU A 145 -3.44 5.94 -12.85
CA GLU A 145 -4.88 5.95 -12.62
C GLU A 145 -5.56 5.21 -13.77
N VAL A 146 -6.50 4.33 -13.42
CA VAL A 146 -7.19 3.46 -14.37
C VAL A 146 -8.70 3.50 -14.13
N ASP A 147 -9.42 4.09 -15.07
CA ASP A 147 -10.88 4.09 -15.08
C ASP A 147 -11.39 2.75 -15.60
N MET A 148 -12.24 2.09 -14.83
CA MET A 148 -12.79 0.78 -15.16
C MET A 148 -14.28 0.69 -14.88
N VAL A 149 -14.96 -0.21 -15.62
CA VAL A 149 -16.39 -0.50 -15.44
C VAL A 149 -16.57 -2.00 -15.24
N GLY A 150 -17.21 -2.37 -14.14
CA GLY A 150 -17.58 -3.74 -13.79
C GLY A 150 -18.77 -4.24 -14.60
N LYS A 151 -18.94 -5.56 -14.65
CA LYS A 151 -20.09 -6.20 -15.33
C LYS A 151 -21.45 -5.74 -14.81
N ASP A 152 -21.52 -5.36 -13.54
CA ASP A 152 -22.71 -4.83 -12.87
C ASP A 152 -22.87 -3.29 -13.02
N GLY A 153 -22.05 -2.67 -13.88
CA GLY A 153 -22.02 -1.23 -14.10
C GLY A 153 -21.35 -0.43 -12.99
N THR A 154 -20.71 -1.07 -12.00
CA THR A 154 -19.92 -0.37 -10.98
C THR A 154 -18.69 0.27 -11.60
N THR A 155 -18.48 1.56 -11.37
CA THR A 155 -17.30 2.27 -11.87
C THR A 155 -16.21 2.28 -10.81
N VAL A 156 -14.96 2.19 -11.26
CA VAL A 156 -13.77 2.18 -10.40
C VAL A 156 -12.75 3.15 -10.99
N GLU A 157 -12.27 4.09 -10.19
CA GLU A 157 -11.05 4.85 -10.48
C GLU A 157 -9.93 4.18 -9.69
N ALA A 158 -9.21 3.25 -10.32
CA ALA A 158 -8.20 2.45 -9.62
C ALA A 158 -6.83 3.11 -9.68
N ALA A 159 -6.10 3.06 -8.56
CA ALA A 159 -4.67 3.25 -8.57
C ALA A 159 -3.98 1.92 -8.93
N ALA A 160 -3.01 1.96 -9.82
CA ALA A 160 -2.18 0.82 -10.19
C ALA A 160 -0.70 1.19 -10.10
N VAL A 161 0.12 0.23 -9.69
CA VAL A 161 1.57 0.37 -9.62
C VAL A 161 2.21 -0.71 -10.48
N CYS A 162 3.20 -0.31 -11.28
CA CYS A 162 4.07 -1.22 -12.01
C CYS A 162 5.51 -1.05 -11.53
N HIS A 163 6.07 -2.10 -10.96
CA HIS A 163 7.48 -2.19 -10.63
C HIS A 163 8.25 -2.64 -11.89
N THR A 164 9.03 -1.73 -12.48
CA THR A 164 9.71 -1.92 -13.76
C THR A 164 11.02 -2.69 -13.64
N ASP A 165 11.60 -2.74 -12.43
CA ASP A 165 12.77 -3.55 -12.11
C ASP A 165 12.58 -4.21 -10.74
N THR A 166 12.49 -5.54 -10.76
CA THR A 166 12.29 -6.39 -9.58
C THR A 166 13.52 -7.23 -9.25
N THR A 167 14.68 -6.94 -9.85
CA THR A 167 15.92 -7.73 -9.69
C THR A 167 16.37 -7.86 -8.24
N ALA A 168 16.14 -6.81 -7.44
CA ALA A 168 16.53 -6.76 -6.04
C ALA A 168 15.49 -7.35 -5.08
N TRP A 169 14.32 -7.78 -5.57
CA TRP A 169 13.26 -8.35 -4.74
C TRP A 169 13.65 -9.72 -4.20
N ASN A 170 13.03 -10.11 -3.08
CA ASN A 170 13.14 -11.46 -2.56
C ASN A 170 12.69 -12.48 -3.63
N PRO A 171 13.53 -13.44 -4.05
CA PRO A 171 13.14 -14.45 -5.04
C PRO A 171 11.91 -15.28 -4.65
N GLU A 172 11.63 -15.39 -3.34
CA GLU A 172 10.46 -16.09 -2.81
C GLU A 172 9.19 -15.24 -2.72
N HIS A 173 9.25 -13.97 -3.17
CA HIS A 173 8.11 -13.05 -3.15
C HIS A 173 6.92 -13.64 -3.92
N VAL A 174 5.72 -13.53 -3.34
CA VAL A 174 4.50 -14.18 -3.85
C VAL A 174 4.18 -13.83 -5.31
N ALA A 175 4.52 -12.62 -5.74
CA ALA A 175 4.33 -12.19 -7.13
C ALA A 175 5.03 -13.10 -8.14
N PHE A 176 6.24 -13.58 -7.84
CA PHE A 176 7.00 -14.49 -8.73
C PHE A 176 6.34 -15.85 -8.86
N LYS A 177 5.65 -16.31 -7.81
CA LYS A 177 4.89 -17.58 -7.80
C LYS A 177 3.58 -17.48 -8.57
N VAL A 178 2.88 -16.36 -8.41
CA VAL A 178 1.58 -16.12 -9.08
C VAL A 178 1.76 -15.87 -10.58
N LEU A 179 2.82 -15.15 -10.96
CA LEU A 179 3.08 -14.75 -12.34
C LEU A 179 4.01 -15.72 -13.10
N ASP A 180 4.57 -16.72 -12.41
CA ASP A 180 5.54 -17.69 -12.95
C ASP A 180 6.73 -17.01 -13.66
N ILE A 181 7.35 -16.05 -12.97
CA ILE A 181 8.50 -15.27 -13.45
C ILE A 181 9.57 -15.18 -12.37
N LYS A 182 10.77 -14.73 -12.76
CA LYS A 182 11.92 -14.56 -11.85
C LYS A 182 12.19 -13.08 -11.57
N PRO A 183 12.91 -12.73 -10.50
CA PRO A 183 13.41 -11.38 -10.28
C PRO A 183 14.08 -10.81 -11.53
N GLY A 184 13.66 -9.61 -11.94
CA GLY A 184 14.23 -8.89 -13.07
C GLY A 184 13.86 -9.40 -14.47
N SER A 185 13.08 -10.50 -14.59
CA SER A 185 12.73 -11.02 -15.92
C SER A 185 11.59 -10.27 -16.60
N ALA A 186 10.71 -9.64 -15.81
CA ALA A 186 9.59 -8.84 -16.30
C ALA A 186 9.12 -7.83 -15.23
N PRO A 187 8.46 -6.72 -15.63
CA PRO A 187 7.76 -5.84 -14.70
C PRO A 187 6.64 -6.58 -13.95
N VAL A 188 6.41 -6.19 -12.70
CA VAL A 188 5.28 -6.66 -11.88
C VAL A 188 4.31 -5.51 -11.69
N CYS A 189 3.10 -5.63 -12.23
CA CYS A 189 2.05 -4.64 -12.08
C CYS A 189 0.90 -5.19 -11.22
N HIS A 190 0.31 -4.34 -10.39
CA HIS A 190 -0.90 -4.67 -9.66
C HIS A 190 -1.76 -3.43 -9.41
N PHE A 191 -3.08 -3.67 -9.29
CA PHE A 191 -3.99 -2.66 -8.77
C PHE A 191 -3.85 -2.57 -7.25
N LEU A 192 -4.17 -1.41 -6.71
CA LEU A 192 -4.18 -1.17 -5.28
C LEU A 192 -5.58 -1.38 -4.67
N PRO A 193 -5.67 -1.95 -3.47
CA PRO A 193 -6.89 -1.93 -2.67
C PRO A 193 -7.35 -0.50 -2.33
N HIS A 194 -8.56 -0.37 -1.77
CA HIS A 194 -9.21 0.94 -1.57
C HIS A 194 -8.43 1.87 -0.63
N ASP A 195 -7.87 1.30 0.43
CA ASP A 195 -7.19 1.98 1.53
C ASP A 195 -5.69 2.16 1.28
N HIS A 196 -5.19 1.93 0.07
CA HIS A 196 -3.80 2.17 -0.30
C HIS A 196 -3.68 3.50 -1.06
N VAL A 197 -2.52 4.14 -0.95
CA VAL A 197 -2.30 5.48 -1.50
C VAL A 197 -1.00 5.54 -2.30
N VAL A 198 -1.04 6.19 -3.45
CA VAL A 198 0.13 6.48 -4.29
C VAL A 198 0.36 7.98 -4.35
N TRP A 199 1.61 8.38 -4.27
CA TRP A 199 2.07 9.76 -4.42
C TRP A 199 3.10 9.85 -5.54
N SER A 200 2.92 10.85 -6.39
CA SER A 200 3.92 11.26 -7.38
C SER A 200 4.14 12.77 -7.32
N ARG A 201 5.17 13.24 -8.01
CA ARG A 201 5.37 14.67 -8.21
C ARG A 201 4.27 15.21 -9.14
N SER A 202 3.69 16.35 -8.79
CA SER A 202 2.91 17.16 -9.74
C SER A 202 3.87 18.15 -10.36
N ASP A 203 4.36 17.85 -11.56
CA ASP A 203 5.23 18.76 -12.32
C ASP A 203 4.45 19.99 -12.82
#